data_AF-A0A8K0CWD2-F1
#
_entry.id   AF-A0A8K0CWD2-F1
#
_cell.length_a   1.000
_cell.length_b   1.000
_cell.length_c   1.000
_cell.angle_alpha   90.00
_cell.angle_beta   90.00
_cell.angle_gamma   90.00
#
_symmetry.space_group_name_H-M   'P 1'
#
loop_
_entity.id
_entity.type
_entity.pdbx_description
1 polymer ?
#
loop_
_entity_poly.entity_id
_entity_poly.type
_entity_poly.pdbx_seq_one_letter_code
_entity_poly.pdbx_strand_id
1 'polypeptide(L)'
;MSVNEIMETWDSTKGFPIVTVTRDYETGSVTITQKSKFDANTKWKIPINFVSSSDKNIDFSETTADLWLTEDSIVVNRNFSTDGWLLVNKQQT
;
A
#
# COMPACT_ATOMS: atom_id res chain seq x y z
N MET A 1 -0.61 1.84 17.01
CA MET A 1 0.61 1.12 16.58
C MET A 1 1.80 1.89 17.10
N SER A 2 2.70 1.23 17.83
CA SER A 2 3.99 1.79 18.23
C SER A 2 5.05 1.50 17.17
N VAL A 3 6.15 2.25 17.19
CA VAL A 3 7.32 2.00 16.32
C VAL A 3 7.84 0.57 16.52
N ASN A 4 7.88 0.11 17.78
CA ASN A 4 8.36 -1.24 18.11
C ASN A 4 7.51 -2.32 17.43
N GLU A 5 6.18 -2.21 17.53
CA GLU A 5 5.29 -3.20 16.92
C GLU A 5 5.31 -3.21 15.39
N ILE A 6 5.72 -2.10 14.75
CA ILE A 6 5.93 -2.04 13.29
C ILE A 6 7.24 -2.74 12.97
N MET A 7 8.33 -2.30 13.60
CA MET A 7 9.67 -2.81 13.33
C MET A 7 9.81 -4.31 13.64
N GLU A 8 9.11 -4.83 14.64
CA GLU A 8 9.08 -6.26 14.95
C GLU A 8 8.67 -7.11 13.73
N THR A 9 7.66 -6.66 12.96
CA THR A 9 7.23 -7.38 11.74
C THR A 9 8.27 -7.33 10.61
N TRP A 10 9.13 -6.32 10.59
CA TRP A 10 10.17 -6.15 9.56
C TRP A 10 11.50 -6.82 9.94
N ASP A 11 11.86 -6.81 11.23
CA ASP A 11 13.13 -7.32 11.73
C ASP A 11 13.10 -8.83 12.00
N SER A 12 11.98 -9.34 12.54
CA SER A 12 11.85 -10.75 12.92
C SER A 12 11.34 -11.66 11.80
N THR A 13 11.17 -11.13 10.60
CA THR A 13 10.57 -11.83 9.47
C THR A 13 11.57 -12.03 8.35
N LYS A 14 11.63 -13.24 7.79
CA LYS A 14 12.49 -13.53 6.64
C LYS A 14 11.92 -12.90 5.36
N GLY A 15 12.71 -12.03 4.73
CA GLY A 15 12.41 -11.47 3.41
C GLY A 15 11.67 -10.13 3.48
N PHE A 16 10.88 -9.85 2.44
CA PHE A 16 10.12 -8.60 2.31
C PHE A 16 8.73 -8.88 1.72
N PRO A 17 7.73 -8.03 2.02
CA PRO A 17 6.40 -8.18 1.46
C PRO A 17 6.39 -7.91 -0.04
N ILE A 18 5.60 -8.68 -0.77
CA ILE A 18 5.18 -8.35 -2.13
C ILE A 18 3.81 -7.70 -2.02
N VAL A 19 3.74 -6.39 -2.27
CA VAL A 19 2.48 -5.64 -2.30
C VAL A 19 1.90 -5.70 -3.71
N THR A 20 0.66 -6.16 -3.84
CA THR A 20 -0.08 -6.18 -5.11
C THR A 20 -1.24 -5.20 -5.03
N VAL A 21 -1.31 -4.28 -6.00
CA VAL A 21 -2.35 -3.26 -6.12
C VAL A 21 -3.21 -3.60 -7.32
N THR A 22 -4.47 -3.92 -7.06
CA THR A 22 -5.47 -4.24 -8.08
C THR A 22 -6.50 -3.13 -8.13
N ARG A 23 -6.59 -2.43 -9.25
CA ARG A 23 -7.57 -1.36 -9.47
C ARG A 23 -8.75 -1.88 -10.27
N ASP A 24 -9.94 -1.57 -9.79
CA ASP A 24 -11.19 -1.72 -10.53
C ASP A 24 -11.48 -0.41 -11.26
N TYR A 25 -11.40 -0.44 -12.58
CA TYR A 25 -11.62 0.72 -13.45
C TYR A 25 -13.11 0.94 -13.76
N GLU A 26 -14.01 0.05 -13.36
CA GLU A 26 -15.46 0.29 -13.46
C GLU A 26 -15.97 1.06 -12.25
N THR A 27 -15.52 0.67 -11.05
CA THR A 27 -15.99 1.26 -9.78
C THR A 27 -15.05 2.34 -9.22
N GLY A 28 -13.79 2.39 -9.66
CA GLY A 28 -12.77 3.26 -9.08
C GLY A 28 -12.25 2.76 -7.72
N SER A 29 -12.56 1.52 -7.33
CA SER A 29 -12.05 0.90 -6.10
C SER A 29 -10.65 0.33 -6.31
N VAL A 30 -9.86 0.29 -5.23
CA VAL A 30 -8.49 -0.27 -5.25
C VAL A 30 -8.35 -1.29 -4.14
N THR A 31 -7.98 -2.51 -4.50
CA THR A 31 -7.64 -3.57 -3.55
C THR A 31 -6.13 -3.67 -3.43
N ILE A 32 -5.60 -3.55 -2.22
CA ILE A 32 -4.17 -3.67 -1.93
C ILE A 32 -3.98 -4.92 -1.08
N THR A 33 -3.09 -5.80 -1.50
CA THR A 33 -2.78 -7.05 -0.80
C THR A 33 -1.30 -7.19 -0.51
N GLN A 34 -0.96 -7.93 0.53
CA GLN A 34 0.43 -8.32 0.83
C GLN A 34 0.58 -9.84 0.84
N LYS A 35 1.77 -10.31 0.49
CA LYS A 35 2.17 -11.72 0.64
C LYS A 35 3.68 -11.84 0.87
N SER A 36 4.08 -12.89 1.58
CA SER A 36 5.48 -13.31 1.67
C SER A 36 5.81 -14.32 0.58
N LYS A 37 7.06 -14.33 0.15
CA LYS A 37 7.61 -15.43 -0.67
C LYS A 37 7.96 -16.67 0.17
N PHE A 38 8.15 -16.51 1.48
CA PHE A 38 8.71 -17.56 2.35
C PHE A 38 7.67 -18.21 3.26
N ASP A 39 6.68 -17.46 3.75
CA ASP A 39 5.63 -17.96 4.65
C ASP A 39 4.32 -17.20 4.46
N ALA A 40 3.26 -17.90 4.07
CA ALA A 40 1.95 -17.30 3.79
C ALA A 40 1.28 -16.64 5.00
N ASN A 41 1.66 -16.99 6.23
CA ASN A 41 1.09 -16.42 7.45
C ASN A 41 1.80 -15.14 7.92
N THR A 42 2.93 -14.82 7.30
CA THR A 42 3.70 -13.63 7.62
C THR A 42 2.98 -12.38 7.15
N LYS A 43 2.78 -11.43 8.08
CA LYS A 43 2.19 -10.12 7.81
C LYS A 43 3.11 -9.01 8.28
N TRP A 44 3.30 -8.01 7.43
CA TRP A 44 3.99 -6.78 7.77
C TRP A 44 3.01 -5.67 8.08
N LYS A 45 3.44 -4.71 8.91
CA LYS A 45 2.78 -3.41 9.03
C LYS A 45 3.42 -2.46 8.02
N ILE A 46 2.77 -2.30 6.88
CA ILE A 46 3.34 -1.58 5.74
C ILE A 46 2.68 -0.20 5.64
N PRO A 47 3.45 0.90 5.75
CA PRO A 47 2.93 2.22 5.40
C PRO A 47 2.77 2.29 3.88
N ILE A 48 1.56 2.61 3.41
CA ILE A 48 1.28 2.77 1.99
C ILE A 48 0.96 4.24 1.74
N ASN A 49 1.65 4.81 0.76
CA ASN A 49 1.33 6.10 0.19
C ASN A 49 1.04 5.94 -1.32
N PHE A 50 0.25 6.84 -1.88
CA PHE A 50 -0.06 6.82 -3.30
C PHE A 50 -0.35 8.20 -3.87
N VAL A 51 -0.38 8.29 -5.18
CA VAL A 51 -0.80 9.46 -5.95
C VAL A 51 -1.53 9.00 -7.21
N SER A 52 -2.63 9.65 -7.53
CA SER A 52 -3.48 9.37 -8.68
C SER A 52 -3.28 10.42 -9.77
N SER A 53 -3.43 10.03 -11.03
CA SER A 53 -3.44 10.97 -12.15
C SER A 53 -4.56 12.02 -12.07
N SER A 54 -5.60 11.74 -11.30
CA SER A 54 -6.75 12.63 -11.07
C SER A 54 -6.53 13.63 -9.92
N ASP A 55 -5.43 13.53 -9.18
CA ASP A 55 -5.17 14.42 -8.05
C ASP A 55 -4.88 15.84 -8.55
N LYS A 56 -5.49 16.84 -7.90
CA LYS A 56 -5.37 18.26 -8.32
C LYS A 56 -3.92 18.74 -8.30
N ASN A 57 -3.15 18.28 -7.31
CA ASN A 57 -1.74 18.58 -7.14
C ASN A 57 -0.99 17.25 -7.05
N ILE A 58 -0.46 16.79 -8.17
CA ILE A 58 0.38 15.58 -8.23
C ILE A 58 1.72 15.92 -7.59
N ASP A 59 1.95 15.40 -6.38
CA ASP A 59 3.20 15.56 -5.63
C ASP A 59 3.77 14.19 -5.25
N PHE A 60 4.98 13.91 -5.73
CA PHE A 60 5.72 12.70 -5.43
C PHE A 60 6.68 12.89 -4.23
N SER A 61 6.84 14.12 -3.75
CA SER A 61 7.80 14.48 -2.68
C SER A 61 7.29 14.13 -1.28
N GLU A 62 6.00 14.26 -1.04
CA GLU A 62 5.37 13.89 0.24
C GLU A 62 5.18 12.37 0.33
N THR A 63 5.97 11.71 1.18
CA THR A 63 5.97 10.25 1.35
C THR A 63 5.24 9.77 2.61
N THR A 64 4.55 10.67 3.32
CA THR A 64 3.69 10.34 4.47
C THR A 64 2.69 9.25 4.12
N ALA A 65 2.50 8.27 5.00
CA ALA A 65 1.58 7.16 4.79
C ALA A 65 0.13 7.65 4.67
N ASP A 66 -0.52 7.32 3.56
CA ASP A 66 -1.95 7.55 3.34
C ASP A 66 -2.81 6.54 4.11
N LEU A 67 -2.29 5.32 4.30
CA LEU A 67 -2.88 4.25 5.08
C LEU A 67 -1.81 3.25 5.54
N TRP A 68 -2.20 2.36 6.43
CA TRP A 68 -1.39 1.23 6.86
C TRP A 68 -2.04 -0.08 6.44
N LEU A 69 -1.30 -0.91 5.72
CA LEU A 69 -1.70 -2.29 5.42
C LEU A 69 -1.18 -3.19 6.55
N THR A 70 -2.09 -3.63 7.41
CA THR A 70 -1.78 -4.51 8.56
C THR A 70 -2.33 -5.92 8.40
N GLU A 71 -3.32 -6.09 7.54
CA GLU A 71 -3.92 -7.37 7.17
C GLU A 71 -3.48 -7.82 5.78
N ASP A 72 -3.92 -8.99 5.35
CA ASP A 72 -3.59 -9.56 4.03
C ASP A 72 -4.13 -8.71 2.88
N SER A 73 -5.22 -7.98 3.10
CA SER A 73 -5.92 -7.18 2.11
C SER A 73 -6.61 -5.98 2.73
N ILE A 74 -6.68 -4.87 1.98
CA ILE A 74 -7.54 -3.73 2.25
C ILE A 74 -8.17 -3.25 0.95
N VAL A 75 -9.44 -2.87 1.00
CA VAL A 75 -10.14 -2.21 -0.11
C VAL A 75 -10.22 -0.72 0.18
N VAL A 76 -9.73 0.09 -0.74
CA VAL A 76 -9.67 1.55 -0.65
C VAL A 76 -10.69 2.15 -1.63
N ASN A 77 -11.73 2.75 -1.07
CA ASN A 77 -12.80 3.42 -1.82
C ASN A 77 -12.67 4.94 -1.64
N ARG A 78 -11.72 5.56 -2.35
CA ARG A 78 -11.50 7.02 -2.31
C ARG A 78 -12.03 7.74 -3.56
N ASN A 79 -12.92 7.09 -4.31
CA ASN A 79 -13.40 7.58 -5.61
C ASN A 79 -12.23 7.94 -6.54
N PHE A 80 -11.25 7.05 -6.65
CA PHE A 80 -10.23 7.19 -7.69
C PHE A 80 -10.94 7.28 -9.03
N SER A 81 -10.44 8.11 -9.95
CA SER A 81 -11.10 8.16 -11.26
C SER A 81 -11.05 6.80 -11.93
N THR A 82 -11.96 6.54 -12.85
CA THR A 82 -12.05 5.26 -13.57
C THR A 82 -11.14 5.23 -14.80
N ASP A 83 -10.34 6.27 -14.98
CA ASP A 83 -9.36 6.48 -16.04
C ASP A 83 -7.99 6.87 -15.47
N GLY A 84 -6.93 6.80 -16.27
CA GLY A 84 -5.58 7.20 -15.87
C GLY A 84 -4.85 6.20 -14.96
N TRP A 85 -3.90 6.65 -14.15
CA TRP A 85 -2.97 5.79 -13.40
C TRP A 85 -2.99 6.06 -11.89
N LEU A 86 -2.55 5.06 -11.12
CA LEU A 86 -2.29 5.16 -9.69
C LEU A 86 -0.86 4.70 -9.43
N LEU A 87 -0.04 5.54 -8.80
CA LEU A 87 1.32 5.21 -8.37
C LEU A 87 1.31 5.00 -6.86
N VAL A 88 1.90 3.89 -6.43
CA VAL A 88 1.96 3.48 -5.02
C VAL A 88 3.43 3.36 -4.61
N ASN A 89 3.74 3.67 -3.35
CA ASN A 89 5.10 3.80 -2.83
C ASN A 89 5.93 4.88 -3.57
N LYS A 90 5.50 6.14 -3.42
CA LYS A 90 6.20 7.33 -3.89
C LYS A 90 7.67 7.29 -3.47
N GLN A 91 8.57 7.50 -4.44
CA GLN A 91 10.03 7.47 -4.30
C GLN A 91 10.64 6.15 -3.80
N GLN A 92 9.88 5.05 -3.74
CA GLN A 92 10.38 3.76 -3.24
C GLN A 92 11.00 3.89 -1.83
N THR A 93 10.23 4.48 -0.91
CA THR A 93 10.58 4.62 0.52
C THR A 93 10.30 3.37 1.32
#